data_AF-A0A2T4PQP0-F1
#
_entry.id   AF-A0A2T4PQP0-F1
#
_cell.length_a   1.000
_cell.length_b   1.000
_cell.length_c   1.000
_cell.angle_alpha   90.00
_cell.angle_beta   90.00
_cell.angle_gamma   90.00
#
_symmetry.space_group_name_H-M   'P 1'
#
loop_
_entity.id
_entity.type
_entity.pdbx_description
1 polymer ?
#
loop_
_entity_poly.entity_id
_entity_poly.type
_entity_poly.pdbx_seq_one_letter_code
_entity_poly.pdbx_strand_id
1 'polypeptide(L)' 'MRTREDILSELAELKANPAKSYSGSMLKTAQKNQLMSELGRIETEEHFRNESNQHKFQFDNLEINISITKK' A
#
# COMPACT_ATOMS: atom_id res chain seq x y z
N MET A 1 7.82 3.95 -9.05
CA MET A 1 6.55 3.40 -8.53
C MET A 1 5.53 4.52 -8.59
N ARG A 2 4.28 4.24 -8.97
CA ARG A 2 3.20 5.22 -8.84
C ARG A 2 2.93 5.49 -7.37
N THR A 3 2.64 6.74 -7.03
CA THR A 3 2.32 7.17 -5.67
C THR A 3 0.82 7.04 -5.40
N ARG A 4 0.44 7.16 -4.12
CA ARG A 4 -0.96 7.17 -3.70
C ARG A 4 -1.74 8.29 -4.39
N GLU A 5 -1.14 9.47 -4.48
CA GLU A 5 -1.73 10.67 -5.08
C GLU A 5 -1.93 10.52 -6.59
N ASP A 6 -1.01 9.84 -7.28
CA ASP A 6 -1.13 9.55 -8.72
C ASP A 6 -2.38 8.69 -8.99
N ILE A 7 -2.59 7.63 -8.20
CA ILE A 7 -3.73 6.71 -8.37
C ILE A 7 -5.05 7.41 -8.04
N LEU A 8 -5.08 8.24 -7.00
CA LEU A 8 -6.28 9.01 -6.63
C LEU A 8 -6.67 10.02 -7.70
N SER A 9 -5.67 10.68 -8.31
CA SER A 9 -5.89 11.59 -9.44
C SER A 9 -6.50 10.85 -10.63
N GLU A 10 -5.95 9.68 -10.99
CA GLU A 10 -6.43 8.87 -12.11
C GLU A 10 -7.86 8.31 -11.87
N LEU A 11 -8.18 7.95 -10.63
CA LEU A 11 -9.55 7.59 -10.22
C LEU A 11 -10.53 8.76 -10.32
N ALA A 12 -10.09 9.98 -10.00
CA ALA A 12 -10.91 11.19 -10.12
C ALA A 12 -11.21 11.51 -11.60
N GLU A 13 -10.21 11.38 -12.47
CA GLU A 13 -10.37 11.55 -13.92
C GLU A 13 -11.32 10.51 -14.55
N LEU A 14 -11.21 9.26 -14.11
CA LEU A 14 -12.13 8.18 -14.51
C LEU A 14 -13.58 8.46 -14.12
N LYS A 15 -13.80 9.08 -12.95
CA LYS A 15 -15.12 9.49 -12.48
C LYS A 15 -15.65 10.71 -13.24
N ALA A 16 -14.81 11.69 -13.51
CA ALA A 16 -15.17 12.93 -14.20
C ALA A 16 -15.58 12.67 -15.66
N ASN A 17 -15.03 11.64 -16.29
CA ASN A 17 -15.38 11.24 -17.64
C ASN A 17 -16.40 10.09 -17.60
N PRO A 18 -17.68 10.28 -17.96
CA PRO A 18 -18.60 9.17 -18.14
C PRO A 18 -18.24 8.35 -19.40
N ALA A 19 -18.63 7.07 -19.45
CA ALA A 19 -18.50 6.26 -20.66
C ALA A 19 -19.60 6.62 -21.65
N LYS A 20 -19.25 6.74 -22.94
CA LYS A 20 -20.20 7.02 -24.03
C LYS A 20 -20.84 5.77 -24.64
N SER A 21 -20.39 4.58 -24.22
CA SER A 21 -20.85 3.29 -24.73
C SER A 21 -20.81 2.22 -23.63
N TYR A 22 -21.56 1.14 -23.81
CA TYR A 22 -21.54 -0.01 -22.91
C TYR A 22 -20.15 -0.65 -22.81
N SER A 23 -19.47 -0.84 -23.94
CA SER A 23 -18.09 -1.34 -23.98
C SER A 23 -17.11 -0.42 -23.24
N GLY A 24 -17.28 0.91 -23.38
CA GLY A 24 -16.50 1.89 -22.65
C GLY A 24 -16.78 1.87 -21.13
N SER A 25 -18.01 1.54 -20.73
CA SER A 25 -18.38 1.38 -19.32
C SER A 25 -17.68 0.17 -18.68
N MET A 26 -17.65 -0.97 -19.40
CA MET A 26 -16.92 -2.14 -18.93
C MET A 26 -15.41 -1.89 -18.84
N LEU A 27 -14.82 -1.22 -19.84
CA LEU A 27 -13.40 -0.87 -19.83
C LEU A 27 -13.05 0.04 -18.64
N LYS A 28 -13.86 1.08 -18.40
CA LYS A 28 -13.66 1.98 -17.24
C LYS A 28 -13.84 1.26 -15.92
N THR A 29 -14.78 0.32 -15.83
CA THR A 29 -14.95 -0.50 -14.63
C THR A 29 -13.73 -1.36 -14.37
N ALA A 30 -13.16 -1.98 -15.40
CA ALA A 30 -11.92 -2.75 -15.29
C ALA A 30 -10.75 -1.86 -14.84
N GLN A 31 -10.58 -0.68 -15.44
CA GLN A 31 -9.55 0.29 -15.07
C GLN A 31 -9.70 0.77 -13.62
N LYS A 32 -10.91 1.13 -13.21
CA LYS A 32 -11.21 1.49 -11.81
C LYS A 32 -10.82 0.37 -10.84
N ASN A 33 -11.20 -0.87 -11.15
CA ASN A 33 -10.90 -2.02 -10.27
C ASN A 33 -9.40 -2.28 -10.14
N GLN A 34 -8.64 -2.10 -11.23
CA GLN A 34 -7.19 -2.19 -11.22
C GLN A 34 -6.56 -1.12 -10.31
N LEU A 35 -6.98 0.14 -10.46
CA LEU A 35 -6.48 1.25 -9.65
C LEU A 35 -6.82 1.10 -8.17
N MET A 36 -8.04 0.66 -7.85
CA MET A 36 -8.43 0.37 -6.46
C MET A 36 -7.58 -0.75 -5.84
N SER A 37 -7.26 -1.79 -6.62
CA SER A 37 -6.40 -2.88 -6.15
C SER A 37 -4.96 -2.42 -5.92
N GLU A 38 -4.44 -1.57 -6.81
CA GLU A 38 -3.10 -0.97 -6.66
C GLU A 38 -3.03 -0.04 -5.45
N LEU A 39 -4.06 0.79 -5.24
CA LEU A 39 -4.18 1.65 -4.05
C LEU A 39 -4.18 0.82 -2.76
N GLY A 40 -5.00 -0.24 -2.71
CA GLY A 40 -5.04 -1.14 -1.56
C GLY A 40 -3.69 -1.79 -1.26
N ARG A 41 -2.92 -2.15 -2.29
CA ARG A 41 -1.55 -2.68 -2.11
C ARG A 41 -0.62 -1.61 -1.51
N ILE A 42 -0.63 -0.39 -2.03
CA ILE A 42 0.21 0.71 -1.50
C ILE A 42 -0.14 1.00 -0.04
N GLU A 43 -1.42 1.12 0.29
CA GLU A 43 -1.86 1.40 1.67
C GLU A 43 -1.50 0.25 2.62
N THR A 44 -1.60 -0.99 2.15
CA THR A 44 -1.18 -2.18 2.92
C THR A 44 0.33 -2.21 3.14
N GLU A 45 1.14 -1.95 2.10
CA GLU A 45 2.60 -1.87 2.20
C GLU A 45 3.07 -0.74 3.12
N GLU A 46 2.43 0.43 3.05
CA GLU A 46 2.69 1.56 3.97
C GLU A 46 2.33 1.20 5.41
N HIS A 47 1.20 0.53 5.62
CA HIS A 47 0.79 0.07 6.94
C HIS A 47 1.81 -0.92 7.53
N PHE A 48 2.20 -1.95 6.77
CA PHE A 48 3.23 -2.91 7.21
C PHE A 48 4.58 -2.26 7.46
N ARG A 49 4.98 -1.25 6.66
CA ARG A 49 6.21 -0.48 6.92
C ARG A 49 6.14 0.29 8.23
N ASN A 50 5.00 0.92 8.51
CA ASN A 50 4.79 1.66 9.75
C ASN A 50 4.78 0.74 10.98
N GLU A 51 4.09 -0.40 10.92
CA GLU A 51 4.11 -1.40 11.99
C GLU A 51 5.50 -2.03 12.18
N SER A 52 6.19 -2.36 11.10
CA SER A 52 7.56 -2.90 11.15
C SER A 52 8.55 -1.90 11.76
N ASN A 53 8.40 -0.61 11.45
CA ASN A 53 9.20 0.44 12.07
C ASN A 53 8.88 0.57 13.55
N GLN A 54 7.61 0.51 13.96
CA GLN A 54 7.22 0.51 15.37
C GLN A 54 7.78 -0.70 16.14
N HIS A 55 7.79 -1.89 15.53
CA HIS A 55 8.39 -3.08 16.14
C HIS A 55 9.92 -3.02 16.21
N LYS A 56 10.60 -2.45 15.21
CA LYS A 56 12.05 -2.24 15.28
C LYS A 56 12.47 -1.39 16.49
N PHE A 57 11.75 -0.30 16.76
CA PHE A 57 12.00 0.53 17.94
C PHE A 57 11.85 -0.21 19.28
N GLN A 58 11.08 -1.31 19.34
CA GLN A 58 10.91 -2.10 20.57
C GLN A 58 12.10 -3.03 20.86
N PHE A 59 12.85 -3.47 19.84
CA PHE A 59 14.00 -4.36 20.01
C PHE A 59 15.33 -3.62 20.22
N ASP A 60 15.42 -2.33 19.90
CA ASP A 60 16.65 -1.54 20.07
C ASP A 60 17.09 -1.42 21.55
N ASN A 61 16.20 -1.70 22.51
CA ASN A 61 16.50 -1.70 23.95
C ASN A 61 16.77 -3.10 24.55
N LEU A 62 16.89 -4.14 23.73
CA LEU A 62 17.13 -5.51 24.23
C LEU A 62 18.63 -5.84 24.20
N GLU A 63 19.33 -5.56 25.29
CA GLU A 63 20.71 -6.01 25.49
C GLU A 63 20.72 -7.43 26.11
N ILE A 64 21.05 -8.44 25.31
CA ILE A 64 21.19 -9.82 25.77
C ILE A 64 22.63 -10.06 26.23
N ASN A 65 22.85 -10.03 27.55
CA ASN A 65 24.15 -10.36 28.15
C ASN A 65 24.24 -11.86 28.47
N ILE A 66 25.01 -12.62 27.67
CA ILE A 66 25.28 -14.04 27.91
C ILE A 66 26.68 -14.19 28.52
N SER A 67 26.76 -14.67 29.76
CA SER A 67 28.02 -15.07 30.40
C SER A 67 28.11 -16.59 30.48
N ILE A 68 29.13 -17.17 29.84
CA ILE A 68 29.42 -18.60 29.89
C ILE A 68 30.53 -18.83 30.90
N THR A 69 30.24 -19.52 32.00
CA THR A 69 31.24 -19.99 32.96
C THR A 69 31.53 -21.47 32.74
N LYS A 70 32.82 -21.80 32.64
CA LYS A 70 33.30 -23.19 32.55
C LYS A 70 33.73 -23.67 33.94
N LYS A 71 33.30 -24.87 34.33
CA LYS A 71 33.74 -25.57 35.55
C LYS A 71 35.09 -26.25 35.33
#